data_AF-A0A0F9KDC3-F1
#
_entry.id   AF-A0A0F9KDC3-F1
#
_cell.length_a   1.000
_cell.length_b   1.000
_cell.length_c   1.000
_cell.angle_alpha   90.00
_cell.angle_beta   90.00
_cell.angle_gamma   90.00
#
_symmetry.space_group_name_H-M   'P 1'
#
loop_
_entity.id
_entity.type
_entity.pdbx_description
1 polymer ?
#
loop_
_entity_poly.entity_id
_entity_poly.type
_entity_poly.pdbx_seq_one_letter_code
_entity_poly.pdbx_strand_id
1 'polypeptide(L)'
;MTLIKLGEEPLTVTTSTDSPTNVLNAIYPIVLDETLSMSSEKGWKFANARISSVDVNNTAITAFADHSGTVSGTVLATSTAHGLLTGDLATIKDGSIGAYDGDEVVTKVTDDTFYFTATFSATETATVQWTSERKAYRFAVPSSNIVFSSSVGGLELTDWVREGQFILTSQESTDIDMEYIRLGSALAVTNFPSHFVKVLYWNLMVHLAYDLVQNRALSEQLLVELENIHLPRAIGLDAREQYVEETDTSWVDEGH
;
A
#
# COMPACT_ATOMS: atom_id res chain seq x y z
N MET A 1 -25.69 -18.12 0.66
CA MET A 1 -25.36 -19.53 0.98
C MET A 1 -24.68 -19.68 2.34
N THR A 2 -23.88 -18.70 2.80
CA THR A 2 -22.96 -18.80 3.96
C THR A 2 -23.69 -19.15 5.24
N LEU A 3 -24.80 -18.45 5.47
CA LEU A 3 -25.66 -18.62 6.63
C LEU A 3 -26.37 -19.97 6.68
N ILE A 4 -26.75 -20.55 5.54
CA ILE A 4 -27.48 -21.83 5.49
C ILE A 4 -26.64 -22.95 6.12
N LYS A 5 -25.32 -22.96 5.89
CA LYS A 5 -24.41 -23.94 6.49
C LYS A 5 -24.22 -23.76 7.99
N LEU A 6 -24.48 -22.56 8.51
CA LEU A 6 -24.44 -22.24 9.94
C LEU A 6 -25.77 -22.50 10.64
N GLY A 7 -26.82 -22.92 9.90
CA GLY A 7 -28.17 -23.09 10.43
C GLY A 7 -28.97 -21.77 10.50
N GLU A 8 -28.45 -20.71 9.88
CA GLU A 8 -29.08 -19.39 9.80
C GLU A 8 -29.83 -19.21 8.47
N GLU A 9 -30.88 -18.38 8.48
CA GLU A 9 -31.62 -18.02 7.28
C GLU A 9 -30.74 -17.22 6.30
N PRO A 10 -30.90 -17.38 4.97
CA PRO A 10 -30.11 -16.63 4.02
C PRO A 10 -30.45 -15.13 4.08
N LEU A 11 -29.42 -14.28 4.06
CA LEU A 11 -29.63 -12.84 3.91
C LEU A 11 -30.27 -12.54 2.54
N THR A 12 -31.32 -11.75 2.57
CA THR A 12 -32.03 -11.28 1.37
C THR A 12 -31.63 -9.85 0.99
N VAL A 13 -31.09 -9.09 1.94
CA VAL A 13 -30.58 -7.72 1.74
C VAL A 13 -29.32 -7.52 2.60
N THR A 14 -28.44 -6.62 2.16
CA THR A 14 -27.22 -6.24 2.90
C THR A 14 -27.39 -4.93 3.67
N THR A 15 -28.56 -4.29 3.56
CA THR A 15 -28.87 -2.99 4.16
C THR A 15 -29.83 -3.07 5.34
N SER A 16 -30.25 -4.28 5.72
CA SER A 16 -31.07 -4.47 6.91
C SER A 16 -30.27 -4.19 8.17
N THR A 17 -30.96 -3.75 9.21
CA THR A 17 -30.39 -3.43 10.51
C THR A 17 -30.45 -4.62 11.48
N ASP A 18 -30.76 -5.82 11.00
CA ASP A 18 -30.79 -7.03 11.81
C ASP A 18 -29.36 -7.46 12.20
N SER A 19 -29.27 -8.13 13.35
CA SER A 19 -27.97 -8.50 13.95
C SER A 19 -27.08 -9.31 13.00
N PRO A 20 -27.57 -10.34 12.29
CA PRO A 20 -26.72 -11.13 11.40
C PRO A 20 -26.13 -10.32 10.23
N THR A 21 -26.91 -9.42 9.64
CA THR A 21 -26.45 -8.56 8.54
C THR A 21 -25.41 -7.55 9.02
N ASN A 22 -25.62 -6.94 10.20
CA ASN A 22 -24.64 -6.02 10.77
C ASN A 22 -23.31 -6.71 11.08
N VAL A 23 -23.34 -7.92 11.65
CA VAL A 23 -22.14 -8.72 11.92
C VAL A 23 -21.42 -9.08 10.61
N LEU A 24 -22.16 -9.55 9.59
CA LEU A 24 -21.56 -9.85 8.28
C LEU A 24 -20.91 -8.62 7.66
N ASN A 25 -21.61 -7.47 7.64
CA ASN A 25 -21.09 -6.24 7.05
C ASN A 25 -19.84 -5.73 7.78
N ALA A 26 -19.79 -5.89 9.10
CA ALA A 26 -18.64 -5.50 9.91
C ALA A 26 -17.42 -6.40 9.64
N ILE A 27 -17.62 -7.71 9.47
CA ILE A 27 -16.52 -8.66 9.33
C ILE A 27 -16.06 -8.85 7.88
N TYR A 28 -16.94 -8.60 6.90
CA TYR A 28 -16.65 -8.77 5.48
C TYR A 28 -15.36 -8.09 5.00
N PRO A 29 -15.11 -6.78 5.24
CA PRO A 29 -13.88 -6.15 4.76
C PRO A 29 -12.62 -6.75 5.38
N ILE A 30 -12.69 -7.17 6.66
CA ILE A 30 -11.58 -7.79 7.38
C ILE A 30 -11.25 -9.14 6.74
N VAL A 31 -12.26 -10.00 6.63
CA VAL A 31 -12.12 -11.35 6.06
C VAL A 31 -11.75 -11.29 4.58
N LEU A 32 -12.20 -10.27 3.84
CA LEU A 32 -11.79 -10.06 2.46
C LEU A 32 -10.29 -9.79 2.36
N ASP A 33 -9.76 -8.86 3.14
CA ASP A 33 -8.33 -8.52 3.14
C ASP A 33 -7.47 -9.70 3.64
N GLU A 34 -7.92 -10.42 4.66
CA GLU A 34 -7.29 -11.67 5.10
C GLU A 34 -7.27 -12.70 3.96
N THR A 35 -8.41 -12.95 3.31
CA THR A 35 -8.51 -13.92 2.22
C THR A 35 -7.61 -13.54 1.04
N LEU A 36 -7.49 -12.26 0.72
CA LEU A 36 -6.58 -11.76 -0.33
C LEU A 36 -5.11 -12.10 -0.04
N SER A 37 -4.75 -12.29 1.23
CA SER A 37 -3.39 -12.68 1.67
C SER A 37 -3.17 -14.20 1.81
N MET A 38 -4.22 -15.04 1.72
CA MET A 38 -4.12 -16.47 2.04
C MET A 38 -3.53 -17.37 0.94
N SER A 39 -3.37 -16.92 -0.31
CA SER A 39 -3.00 -17.84 -1.40
C SER A 39 -1.53 -18.27 -1.40
N SER A 40 -0.60 -17.34 -1.63
CA SER A 40 0.83 -17.56 -1.75
C SER A 40 1.56 -16.32 -1.23
N GLU A 41 2.89 -16.39 -1.11
CA GLU A 41 3.71 -15.22 -0.78
C GLU A 41 3.42 -13.99 -1.68
N LYS A 42 2.92 -14.23 -2.90
CA LYS A 42 2.58 -13.19 -3.88
C LYS A 42 1.09 -12.87 -4.01
N GLY A 43 0.23 -13.37 -3.11
CA GLY A 43 -1.21 -13.13 -3.19
C GLY A 43 -1.89 -13.79 -4.39
N TRP A 44 -3.16 -13.42 -4.62
CA TRP A 44 -3.94 -13.89 -5.76
C TRP A 44 -3.62 -13.07 -6.99
N LYS A 45 -3.40 -13.71 -8.15
CA LYS A 45 -2.97 -13.01 -9.37
C LYS A 45 -3.92 -11.88 -9.78
N PHE A 46 -5.23 -12.09 -9.66
CA PHE A 46 -6.21 -11.05 -10.02
C PHE A 46 -6.12 -9.81 -9.10
N ALA A 47 -5.66 -9.99 -7.86
CA ALA A 47 -5.52 -8.92 -6.89
C ALA A 47 -4.19 -8.18 -7.03
N ASN A 48 -3.20 -8.80 -7.68
CA ASN A 48 -1.89 -8.21 -7.87
C ASN A 48 -1.97 -6.95 -8.75
N ALA A 49 -1.16 -5.97 -8.39
CA ALA A 49 -0.95 -4.77 -9.16
C ALA A 49 0.54 -4.43 -9.14
N ARG A 50 0.98 -3.73 -10.17
CA ARG A 50 2.30 -3.15 -10.28
C ARG A 50 2.17 -1.64 -10.24
N ILE A 51 3.07 -0.99 -9.52
CA ILE A 51 3.25 0.45 -9.61
C ILE A 51 4.73 0.71 -9.86
N SER A 52 4.99 1.54 -10.86
CA SER A 52 6.25 2.25 -11.04
C SER A 52 5.98 3.67 -10.53
N SER A 53 6.39 3.97 -9.30
CA SER A 53 6.22 5.32 -8.76
C SER A 53 7.49 5.83 -8.11
N VAL A 54 7.98 6.90 -8.72
CA VAL A 54 8.85 7.88 -8.13
C VAL A 54 8.02 8.66 -7.11
N ASP A 55 8.44 8.70 -5.85
CA ASP A 55 8.01 9.80 -4.98
C ASP A 55 9.18 10.55 -4.34
N VAL A 56 10.00 11.15 -5.19
CA VAL A 56 10.73 12.37 -4.82
C VAL A 56 9.78 13.56 -5.01
N ASN A 57 8.79 13.68 -4.12
CA ASN A 57 7.83 14.78 -4.08
C ASN A 57 8.60 16.11 -4.10
N ASN A 58 8.67 16.75 -5.27
CA ASN A 58 8.97 18.17 -5.37
C ASN A 58 7.80 18.89 -4.70
N THR A 59 8.00 19.31 -3.47
CA THR A 59 6.97 20.01 -2.69
C THR A 59 7.31 21.48 -2.63
N ALA A 60 6.30 22.32 -2.89
CA ALA A 60 6.50 23.76 -2.87
C ALA A 60 6.76 24.23 -1.44
N ILE A 61 7.83 24.98 -1.24
CA ILE A 61 8.03 25.80 -0.04
C ILE A 61 7.35 27.14 -0.30
N THR A 62 6.35 27.45 0.52
CA THR A 62 5.54 28.66 0.40
C THR A 62 6.12 29.85 1.15
N ALA A 63 6.97 29.60 2.14
CA ALA A 63 7.63 30.65 2.90
C ALA A 63 8.86 30.11 3.65
N PHE A 64 9.83 31.00 3.86
CA PHE A 64 10.90 30.86 4.84
C PHE A 64 10.75 31.90 5.95
N ALA A 65 11.06 31.53 7.19
CA ALA A 65 11.05 32.39 8.36
C ALA A 65 12.29 32.17 9.24
N ASP A 66 12.71 33.22 9.95
CA ASP A 66 13.76 33.11 10.95
C ASP A 66 13.33 32.19 12.10
N HIS A 67 14.11 31.14 12.35
CA HIS A 67 13.89 30.20 13.45
C HIS A 67 14.99 30.28 14.52
N SER A 68 15.91 31.24 14.37
CA SER A 68 17.06 31.43 15.26
C SER A 68 16.68 31.75 16.71
N GLY A 69 15.48 32.29 16.95
CA GLY A 69 14.92 32.51 18.29
C GLY A 69 14.58 31.24 19.06
N THR A 70 14.41 30.11 18.36
CA THR A 70 14.16 28.78 18.97
C THR A 70 15.43 27.92 18.91
N VAL A 71 16.03 27.82 17.72
CA VAL A 71 17.29 27.08 17.49
C VAL A 71 18.25 27.99 16.75
N SER A 72 19.32 28.43 17.42
CA SER A 72 20.28 29.39 16.86
C SER A 72 20.81 28.96 15.49
N GLY A 73 20.80 29.88 14.52
CA GLY A 73 21.34 29.65 13.17
C GLY A 73 20.48 28.72 12.31
N THR A 74 19.15 28.74 12.48
CA THR A 74 18.23 27.93 11.68
C THR A 74 17.18 28.76 10.97
N VAL A 75 16.70 28.23 9.86
CA VAL A 75 15.58 28.78 9.07
C VAL A 75 14.45 27.75 9.08
N LEU A 76 13.22 28.21 9.31
CA LEU A 76 12.01 27.40 9.19
C LEU A 76 11.46 27.53 7.77
N ALA A 77 11.20 26.40 7.12
CA ALA A 77 10.50 26.32 5.85
C ALA A 77 9.08 25.80 6.05
N THR A 78 8.13 26.41 5.35
CA THR A 78 6.72 25.97 5.32
C THR A 78 6.43 25.30 3.98
N SER A 79 6.16 24.00 4.02
CA SER A 79 5.84 23.18 2.85
C SER A 79 4.78 22.15 3.22
N THR A 80 3.57 22.29 2.68
CA THR A 80 2.43 21.45 3.07
C THR A 80 2.64 19.99 2.69
N ALA A 81 2.43 19.08 3.64
CA ALA A 81 2.56 17.64 3.45
C ALA A 81 3.90 17.23 2.80
N HIS A 82 5.01 17.83 3.24
CA HIS A 82 6.32 17.65 2.60
C HIS A 82 6.91 16.23 2.69
N GLY A 83 6.39 15.37 3.57
CA GLY A 83 6.82 13.97 3.70
C GLY A 83 8.21 13.74 4.30
N LEU A 84 9.07 14.77 4.37
CA LEU A 84 10.39 14.73 5.02
C LEU A 84 10.32 14.34 6.50
N LEU A 85 11.32 13.61 6.97
CA LEU A 85 11.59 13.22 8.36
C LEU A 85 12.87 13.89 8.88
N THR A 86 13.02 13.95 10.20
CA THR A 86 14.25 14.46 10.83
C THR A 86 15.46 13.60 10.46
N GLY A 87 16.53 14.26 10.01
CA GLY A 87 17.78 13.64 9.56
C GLY A 87 17.83 13.38 8.05
N ASP A 88 16.75 13.65 7.32
CA ASP A 88 16.75 13.59 5.86
C ASP A 88 17.66 14.67 5.28
N LEU A 89 18.35 14.34 4.20
CA LEU A 89 18.98 15.31 3.33
C LEU A 89 17.96 15.68 2.24
N ALA A 90 17.78 16.98 2.01
CA ALA A 90 16.84 17.51 1.05
C ALA A 90 17.48 18.63 0.24
N THR A 91 17.33 18.57 -1.07
CA THR A 91 17.72 19.63 -1.98
C THR A 91 16.61 20.69 -2.02
N ILE A 92 16.92 21.86 -1.53
CA ILE A 92 16.13 23.07 -1.75
C ILE A 92 16.62 23.70 -3.05
N LYS A 93 15.70 24.06 -3.94
CA LYS A 93 16.00 24.63 -5.27
C LYS A 93 14.89 25.57 -5.70
N ASP A 94 15.14 26.27 -6.82
CA ASP A 94 14.18 27.19 -7.42
C ASP A 94 13.76 28.32 -6.46
N GLY A 95 14.63 28.69 -5.52
CA GLY A 95 14.48 29.89 -4.71
C GLY A 95 14.42 31.14 -5.60
N SER A 96 13.47 32.04 -5.33
CA SER A 96 13.33 33.26 -6.15
C SER A 96 14.52 34.21 -6.03
N ILE A 97 15.24 34.16 -4.91
CA ILE A 97 16.51 34.83 -4.63
C ILE A 97 17.65 33.79 -4.55
N GLY A 98 17.32 32.54 -4.25
CA GLY A 98 18.26 31.41 -4.17
C GLY A 98 19.13 31.48 -2.92
N ALA A 99 18.63 32.12 -1.84
CA ALA A 99 19.40 32.30 -0.62
C ALA A 99 19.51 31.01 0.22
N TYR A 100 18.61 30.05 -0.06
CA TYR A 100 18.53 28.76 0.61
C TYR A 100 18.67 27.58 -0.37
N ASP A 101 19.08 27.83 -1.61
CA ASP A 101 19.29 26.75 -2.59
C ASP A 101 20.51 25.91 -2.18
N GLY A 102 20.33 24.59 -2.09
CA GLY A 102 21.37 23.67 -1.67
C GLY A 102 20.83 22.41 -1.03
N ASP A 103 21.75 21.51 -0.67
CA ASP A 103 21.43 20.28 0.05
C ASP A 103 21.48 20.53 1.55
N GLU A 104 20.35 20.32 2.22
CA GLU A 104 20.13 20.70 3.60
C GLU A 104 19.68 19.50 4.44
N VAL A 105 20.25 19.37 5.65
CA VAL A 105 19.80 18.35 6.60
C VAL A 105 18.59 18.89 7.36
N VAL A 106 17.48 18.20 7.20
CA VAL A 106 16.16 18.62 7.68
C VAL A 106 15.90 18.11 9.09
N THR A 107 15.32 18.97 9.93
CA THR A 107 14.65 18.56 11.16
C THR A 107 13.16 18.86 11.06
N LYS A 108 12.34 17.81 11.12
CA LYS A 108 10.88 17.91 11.03
C LYS A 108 10.32 18.57 12.29
N VAL A 109 9.44 19.56 12.12
CA VAL A 109 8.67 20.19 13.21
C VAL A 109 7.24 19.68 13.20
N THR A 110 6.57 19.74 12.06
CA THR A 110 5.22 19.19 11.82
C THR A 110 5.18 18.50 10.45
N ASP A 111 4.01 18.06 9.98
CA ASP A 111 3.84 17.54 8.62
C ASP A 111 3.90 18.65 7.54
N ASP A 112 3.80 19.92 7.94
CA ASP A 112 3.77 21.08 7.06
C ASP A 112 4.97 22.03 7.22
N THR A 113 5.86 21.73 8.18
CA THR A 113 6.98 22.60 8.51
C THR A 113 8.21 21.81 8.97
N PHE A 114 9.37 22.30 8.57
CA PHE A 114 10.66 21.76 8.96
C PHE A 114 11.69 22.88 9.05
N TYR A 115 12.80 22.66 9.76
CA TYR A 115 13.92 23.60 9.79
C TYR A 115 15.23 22.95 9.35
N PHE A 116 16.17 23.79 8.93
CA PHE A 116 17.54 23.41 8.57
C PHE A 116 18.52 24.50 9.01
N THR A 117 19.82 24.23 8.92
CA THR A 117 20.87 25.14 9.41
C THR A 117 21.23 26.14 8.34
N ALA A 118 20.72 27.36 8.46
CA ALA A 118 21.03 28.48 7.56
C ALA A 118 20.90 29.82 8.30
N THR A 119 21.51 30.86 7.75
CA THR A 119 21.29 32.23 8.24
C THR A 119 20.09 32.82 7.50
N PHE A 120 19.05 33.22 8.23
CA PHE A 120 17.90 33.88 7.63
C PHE A 120 18.32 35.18 6.94
N SER A 121 17.97 35.31 5.66
CA SER A 121 18.36 36.44 4.80
C SER A 121 17.15 37.14 4.21
N ALA A 122 16.14 36.38 3.77
CA ALA A 122 14.91 36.87 3.19
C ALA A 122 13.77 35.85 3.30
N THR A 123 12.55 36.32 3.10
CA THR A 123 11.41 35.44 2.79
C THR A 123 11.37 35.22 1.28
N GLU A 124 11.27 33.96 0.86
CA GLU A 124 11.11 33.57 -0.54
C GLU A 124 10.25 32.30 -0.65
N THR A 125 9.96 31.90 -1.89
CA THR A 125 9.37 30.60 -2.23
C THR A 125 10.44 29.74 -2.89
N ALA A 126 10.35 28.42 -2.72
CA ALA A 126 11.28 27.48 -3.34
C ALA A 126 10.55 26.14 -3.57
N THR A 127 11.30 25.13 -4.02
CA THR A 127 10.88 23.74 -4.07
C THR A 127 11.84 22.95 -3.19
N VAL A 128 11.31 22.04 -2.37
CA VAL A 128 12.12 21.05 -1.67
C VAL A 128 11.93 19.68 -2.33
N GLN A 129 13.05 19.00 -2.52
CA GLN A 129 13.11 17.64 -3.00
C GLN A 129 13.92 16.81 -2.01
N TRP A 130 13.42 15.65 -1.64
CA TRP A 130 14.18 14.72 -0.83
C TRP A 130 15.33 14.09 -1.62
N THR A 131 16.54 14.03 -1.04
CA THR A 131 17.75 13.46 -1.66
C THR A 131 18.54 12.64 -0.63
N SER A 132 18.42 11.32 -0.62
CA SER A 132 19.15 10.49 0.37
C SER A 132 20.51 10.03 -0.14
N GLU A 133 21.59 10.51 0.47
CA GLU A 133 22.89 9.82 0.48
C GLU A 133 22.99 8.75 1.60
N ARG A 134 22.07 8.75 2.57
CA ARG A 134 22.07 7.81 3.72
C ARG A 134 21.03 6.69 3.56
N LYS A 135 21.21 5.89 2.51
CA LYS A 135 20.71 4.50 2.37
C LYS A 135 19.27 4.22 2.86
N ALA A 136 18.31 5.08 2.51
CA ALA A 136 16.91 4.76 2.71
C ALA A 136 16.05 5.47 1.66
N TYR A 137 16.24 5.16 0.38
CA TYR A 137 15.34 5.54 -0.71
C TYR A 137 13.91 5.23 -0.29
N ARG A 138 13.13 6.30 -0.04
CA ARG A 138 11.73 6.21 0.37
C ARG A 138 10.87 6.18 -0.88
N PHE A 139 10.20 5.08 -1.08
CA PHE A 139 9.20 4.96 -2.12
C PHE A 139 7.83 4.83 -1.47
N ALA A 140 6.92 5.74 -1.82
CA ALA A 140 5.56 5.67 -1.34
C ALA A 140 4.94 4.33 -1.73
N VAL A 141 4.54 3.56 -0.73
CA VAL A 141 3.77 2.34 -0.93
C VAL A 141 2.38 2.78 -1.41
N PRO A 142 1.81 2.15 -2.45
CA PRO A 142 0.40 2.33 -2.76
C PRO A 142 -0.45 2.01 -1.52
N SER A 143 -1.73 2.38 -1.50
CA SER A 143 -2.61 2.20 -0.33
C SER A 143 -2.75 0.77 0.22
N SER A 144 -2.09 -0.22 -0.40
CA SER A 144 -2.00 -1.61 0.01
C SER A 144 -1.22 -1.86 1.31
N ASN A 145 -1.62 -2.94 1.98
CA ASN A 145 -0.94 -3.48 3.14
C ASN A 145 0.06 -4.60 2.83
N ILE A 146 0.25 -5.03 1.58
CA ILE A 146 1.15 -6.14 1.27
C ILE A 146 1.90 -5.87 -0.04
N VAL A 147 3.14 -5.39 0.08
CA VAL A 147 4.13 -5.40 -1.00
C VAL A 147 4.91 -6.71 -0.88
N PHE A 148 5.02 -7.47 -1.97
CA PHE A 148 5.71 -8.76 -1.97
C PHE A 148 6.90 -8.82 -2.92
N SER A 149 7.03 -7.85 -3.82
CA SER A 149 8.20 -7.69 -4.68
C SER A 149 8.51 -6.21 -4.86
N SER A 150 9.80 -5.89 -4.90
CA SER A 150 10.28 -4.56 -5.17
C SER A 150 11.55 -4.66 -6.01
N SER A 151 11.67 -3.88 -7.07
CA SER A 151 12.79 -3.95 -8.00
C SER A 151 13.15 -2.59 -8.56
N VAL A 152 14.42 -2.43 -8.94
CA VAL A 152 14.97 -1.21 -9.54
C VAL A 152 15.63 -1.61 -10.86
N GLY A 153 15.18 -1.03 -11.98
CA GLY A 153 15.71 -1.38 -13.30
C GLY A 153 15.59 -2.87 -13.63
N GLY A 154 14.56 -3.54 -13.12
CA GLY A 154 14.33 -4.98 -13.27
C GLY A 154 15.17 -5.88 -12.34
N LEU A 155 16.00 -5.31 -11.46
CA LEU A 155 16.73 -6.05 -10.43
C LEU A 155 15.94 -6.06 -9.13
N GLU A 156 15.56 -7.24 -8.66
CA GLU A 156 14.86 -7.42 -7.39
C GLU A 156 15.72 -6.93 -6.22
N LEU A 157 15.11 -6.07 -5.39
CA LEU A 157 15.71 -5.57 -4.17
C LEU A 157 15.57 -6.63 -3.09
N THR A 158 16.66 -6.90 -2.37
CA THR A 158 16.68 -7.90 -1.27
C THR A 158 16.85 -7.25 0.10
N ASP A 159 17.12 -5.95 0.14
CA ASP A 159 17.45 -5.18 1.33
C ASP A 159 16.37 -4.16 1.70
N TRP A 160 15.21 -4.23 1.05
CA TRP A 160 14.15 -3.28 1.30
C TRP A 160 13.41 -3.58 2.61
N VAL A 161 12.98 -2.53 3.30
CA VAL A 161 12.21 -2.60 4.53
C VAL A 161 10.99 -1.70 4.40
N ARG A 162 9.83 -2.18 4.81
CA ARG A 162 8.64 -1.32 4.88
C ARG A 162 8.60 -0.57 6.21
N GLU A 163 8.43 0.74 6.14
CA GLU A 163 8.16 1.60 7.29
C GLU A 163 6.92 2.46 7.02
N GLY A 164 5.79 2.10 7.64
CA GLY A 164 4.51 2.76 7.42
C GLY A 164 4.04 2.70 5.96
N GLN A 165 3.93 3.87 5.34
CA GLN A 165 3.56 4.04 3.93
C GLN A 165 4.77 4.12 3.00
N PHE A 166 5.97 3.74 3.44
CA PHE A 166 7.17 3.81 2.62
C PHE A 166 7.89 2.46 2.55
N ILE A 167 8.47 2.16 1.39
CA ILE A 167 9.55 1.19 1.24
C ILE A 167 10.86 1.94 1.32
N LEU A 168 11.75 1.49 2.20
CA LEU A 168 13.11 1.98 2.38
C LEU A 168 14.08 0.99 1.73
N THR A 169 14.99 1.43 0.87
CA THR A 169 16.06 0.59 0.31
C THR A 169 17.38 1.36 0.23
N SER A 170 18.51 0.65 0.18
CA SER A 170 19.82 1.29 -0.01
C SER A 170 20.15 1.58 -1.48
N GLN A 171 19.33 1.10 -2.43
CA GLN A 171 19.56 1.29 -3.87
C GLN A 171 19.11 2.67 -4.35
N GLU A 172 20.06 3.41 -4.92
CA GLU A 172 19.81 4.69 -5.56
C GLU A 172 19.09 4.49 -6.89
N SER A 173 17.84 4.94 -6.93
CA SER A 173 17.07 4.97 -8.14
C SER A 173 16.08 6.11 -8.12
N THR A 174 15.84 6.67 -9.30
CA THR A 174 14.73 7.60 -9.49
C THR A 174 13.40 6.88 -9.52
N ASP A 175 13.35 5.57 -9.78
CA ASP A 175 12.10 4.80 -9.89
C ASP A 175 12.21 3.43 -9.22
N ILE A 176 11.09 2.93 -8.72
CA ILE A 176 10.97 1.59 -8.16
C ILE A 176 9.73 0.92 -8.74
N ASP A 177 9.91 -0.32 -9.16
CA ASP A 177 8.84 -1.21 -9.51
C ASP A 177 8.43 -1.98 -8.26
N MET A 178 7.20 -1.78 -7.79
CA MET A 178 6.63 -2.54 -6.69
C MET A 178 5.49 -3.41 -7.19
N GLU A 179 5.48 -4.68 -6.78
CA GLU A 179 4.34 -5.56 -6.92
C GLU A 179 3.68 -5.75 -5.55
N TYR A 180 2.36 -5.57 -5.51
CA TYR A 180 1.59 -5.55 -4.29
C TYR A 180 0.19 -6.15 -4.49
N ILE A 181 -0.43 -6.56 -3.38
CA ILE A 181 -1.81 -7.06 -3.37
C ILE A 181 -2.73 -5.87 -3.15
N ARG A 182 -3.65 -5.58 -4.08
CA ARG A 182 -4.62 -4.49 -3.89
C ARG A 182 -5.50 -4.73 -2.65
N LEU A 183 -5.86 -3.65 -1.94
CA LEU A 183 -6.86 -3.72 -0.87
C LEU A 183 -8.21 -4.17 -1.41
N GLY A 184 -9.00 -4.87 -0.59
CA GLY A 184 -10.35 -5.28 -0.94
C GLY A 184 -11.26 -4.12 -1.35
N SER A 185 -11.08 -2.95 -0.73
CA SER A 185 -11.82 -1.72 -1.07
C SER A 185 -11.53 -1.17 -2.48
N ALA A 186 -10.37 -1.52 -3.07
CA ALA A 186 -9.98 -1.11 -4.41
C ALA A 186 -10.43 -2.11 -5.50
N LEU A 187 -11.05 -3.22 -5.12
CA LEU A 187 -11.47 -4.29 -6.04
C LEU A 187 -13.00 -4.33 -6.16
N ALA A 188 -13.48 -4.40 -7.40
CA ALA A 188 -14.90 -4.67 -7.64
C ALA A 188 -15.19 -6.16 -7.42
N VAL A 189 -16.24 -6.47 -6.66
CA VAL A 189 -16.68 -7.87 -6.38
C VAL A 189 -16.97 -8.65 -7.66
N THR A 190 -17.38 -7.97 -8.73
CA THR A 190 -17.59 -8.56 -10.05
C THR A 190 -16.33 -9.13 -10.69
N ASN A 191 -15.15 -8.69 -10.24
CA ASN A 191 -13.86 -9.14 -10.76
C ASN A 191 -13.32 -10.36 -9.99
N PHE A 192 -14.03 -10.84 -8.97
CA PHE A 192 -13.56 -11.96 -8.16
C PHE A 192 -13.73 -13.28 -8.92
N PRO A 193 -12.64 -14.05 -9.13
CA PRO A 193 -12.73 -15.38 -9.71
C PRO A 193 -13.57 -16.30 -8.83
N SER A 194 -14.32 -17.21 -9.45
CA SER A 194 -15.21 -18.12 -8.73
C SER A 194 -14.49 -18.98 -7.67
N HIS A 195 -13.23 -19.34 -7.91
CA HIS A 195 -12.42 -20.10 -6.97
C HIS A 195 -12.03 -19.26 -5.75
N PHE A 196 -11.73 -17.97 -5.93
CA PHE A 196 -11.49 -17.02 -4.84
C PHE A 196 -12.76 -16.78 -4.01
N VAL A 197 -13.89 -16.52 -4.68
CA VAL A 197 -15.19 -16.33 -4.00
C VAL A 197 -15.52 -17.52 -3.11
N LYS A 198 -15.16 -18.74 -3.52
CA LYS A 198 -15.33 -19.93 -2.70
C LYS A 198 -14.46 -19.89 -1.44
N VAL A 199 -13.18 -19.52 -1.53
CA VAL A 199 -12.31 -19.40 -0.34
C VAL A 199 -12.82 -18.31 0.59
N LEU A 200 -13.15 -17.13 0.05
CA LEU A 200 -13.72 -16.00 0.81
C LEU A 200 -14.98 -16.43 1.57
N TYR A 201 -15.86 -17.16 0.90
CA TYR A 201 -17.06 -17.72 1.49
C TYR A 201 -16.76 -18.66 2.67
N TRP A 202 -15.79 -19.56 2.52
CA TRP A 202 -15.40 -20.47 3.58
C TRP A 202 -14.75 -19.75 4.75
N ASN A 203 -13.91 -18.77 4.48
CA ASN A 203 -13.31 -17.95 5.52
C ASN A 203 -14.39 -17.16 6.29
N LEU A 204 -15.36 -16.57 5.58
CA LEU A 204 -16.52 -15.92 6.23
C LEU A 204 -17.28 -16.89 7.14
N MET A 205 -17.49 -18.16 6.75
CA MET A 205 -18.15 -19.13 7.62
C MET A 205 -17.34 -19.42 8.89
N VAL A 206 -16.01 -19.50 8.81
CA VAL A 206 -15.14 -19.75 9.98
C VAL A 206 -15.34 -18.66 11.03
N HIS A 207 -15.30 -17.39 10.61
CA HIS A 207 -15.48 -16.26 11.50
C HIS A 207 -16.92 -16.15 12.03
N LEU A 208 -17.92 -16.26 11.15
CA LEU A 208 -19.32 -16.15 11.54
C LEU A 208 -19.81 -17.31 12.42
N ALA A 209 -19.21 -18.50 12.33
CA ALA A 209 -19.56 -19.63 13.20
C ALA A 209 -19.32 -19.30 14.68
N TYR A 210 -18.29 -18.52 14.97
CA TYR A 210 -18.02 -18.05 16.33
C TYR A 210 -18.97 -16.91 16.72
N ASP A 211 -19.11 -15.89 15.86
CA ASP A 211 -19.85 -14.67 16.21
C ASP A 211 -21.37 -14.85 16.26
N LEU A 212 -21.95 -15.67 15.38
CA LEU A 212 -23.40 -15.87 15.29
C LEU A 212 -23.87 -17.08 16.10
N VAL A 213 -23.19 -18.22 15.94
CA VAL A 213 -23.64 -19.51 16.49
C VAL A 213 -22.96 -19.83 17.83
N GLN A 214 -21.87 -19.13 18.16
CA GLN A 214 -21.06 -19.39 19.36
C GLN A 214 -20.54 -20.83 19.44
N ASN A 215 -20.33 -21.47 18.29
CA ASN A 215 -19.88 -22.87 18.20
C ASN A 215 -18.42 -22.95 17.76
N ARG A 216 -17.53 -23.00 18.75
CA ARG A 216 -16.08 -23.12 18.52
C ARG A 216 -15.70 -24.39 17.75
N ALA A 217 -16.30 -25.53 18.07
CA ALA A 217 -15.97 -26.80 17.41
C ALA A 217 -16.33 -26.78 15.92
N LEU A 218 -17.45 -26.13 15.56
CA LEU A 218 -17.82 -25.92 14.17
C LEU A 218 -16.83 -25.00 13.46
N SER A 219 -16.43 -23.88 14.09
CA SER A 219 -15.43 -22.96 13.53
C SER A 219 -14.09 -23.68 13.25
N GLU A 220 -13.60 -24.48 14.20
CA GLU A 220 -12.38 -25.28 14.04
C GLU A 220 -12.50 -26.30 12.90
N GLN A 221 -13.64 -26.99 12.78
CA GLN A 221 -13.88 -27.91 11.66
C GLN A 221 -13.88 -27.18 10.30
N LEU A 222 -14.56 -26.03 10.22
CA LEU A 222 -14.63 -25.24 9.00
C LEU A 222 -13.25 -24.71 8.59
N LEU A 223 -12.41 -24.32 9.55
CA LEU A 223 -11.05 -23.88 9.31
C LEU A 223 -10.19 -25.02 8.74
N VAL A 224 -10.30 -26.22 9.32
CA VAL A 224 -9.62 -27.42 8.81
C VAL A 224 -10.04 -27.74 7.37
N GLU A 225 -11.33 -27.62 7.03
CA GLU A 225 -11.81 -27.82 5.65
C GLU A 225 -11.33 -26.73 4.70
N LEU A 226 -11.33 -25.47 5.15
CA LEU A 226 -10.81 -24.32 4.40
C LEU A 226 -9.34 -24.54 4.04
N GLU A 227 -8.49 -24.82 5.03
CA GLU A 227 -7.04 -24.95 4.87
C GLU A 227 -6.63 -26.21 4.10
N ASN A 228 -7.29 -27.35 4.32
CA ASN A 228 -6.85 -28.62 3.72
C ASN A 228 -7.46 -28.90 2.34
N ILE A 229 -8.61 -28.30 2.01
CA ILE A 229 -9.36 -28.65 0.79
C ILE A 229 -9.55 -27.45 -0.10
N HIS A 230 -10.14 -26.37 0.43
CA HIS A 230 -10.63 -25.28 -0.41
C HIS A 230 -9.52 -24.34 -0.85
N LEU A 231 -8.66 -23.94 0.09
CA LEU A 231 -7.55 -23.04 -0.18
C LEU A 231 -6.52 -23.66 -1.15
N PRO A 232 -5.99 -24.89 -0.95
CA PRO A 232 -4.99 -25.46 -1.86
C PRO A 232 -5.53 -25.68 -3.27
N ARG A 233 -6.82 -26.05 -3.38
CA ARG A 233 -7.47 -26.21 -4.68
C ARG A 233 -7.63 -24.89 -5.41
N ALA A 234 -8.02 -23.83 -4.71
CA ALA A 234 -8.17 -22.51 -5.30
C ALA A 234 -6.82 -21.92 -5.71
N ILE A 235 -5.78 -22.08 -4.89
CA ILE A 235 -4.39 -21.74 -5.25
C ILE A 235 -3.96 -22.49 -6.53
N GLY A 236 -4.24 -23.79 -6.60
CA GLY A 236 -3.93 -24.58 -7.80
C GLY A 236 -4.70 -24.15 -9.06
N LEU A 237 -5.87 -23.52 -8.92
CA LEU A 237 -6.62 -22.95 -10.04
C LEU A 237 -6.07 -21.59 -10.45
N ASP A 238 -5.83 -20.68 -9.49
CA ASP A 238 -5.20 -19.38 -9.72
C ASP A 238 -3.82 -19.54 -10.38
N ALA A 239 -3.02 -20.52 -9.93
CA ALA A 239 -1.73 -20.84 -10.53
C ALA A 239 -1.82 -21.24 -12.01
N ARG A 240 -2.90 -21.91 -12.43
CA ARG A 240 -3.14 -22.31 -13.82
C ARG A 240 -3.62 -21.18 -14.72
N GLU A 241 -4.21 -20.14 -14.14
CA GLU A 241 -4.49 -18.89 -14.86
C GLU A 241 -3.15 -18.16 -15.11
N GLN A 242 -2.36 -18.67 -16.04
CA GLN A 242 -1.17 -17.97 -16.53
C GLN A 242 -1.59 -17.01 -17.63
N TYR A 243 -1.28 -15.73 -17.45
CA TYR A 243 -1.20 -14.81 -18.57
C TYR A 243 -0.05 -15.30 -19.46
N VAL A 244 -0.40 -15.75 -20.68
CA VAL A 244 0.59 -15.97 -21.73
C VAL A 244 0.68 -14.62 -22.43
N GLU A 245 1.79 -13.92 -22.21
CA GLU A 245 2.11 -12.76 -23.03
C GLU A 245 2.26 -13.28 -24.47
N GLU A 246 1.31 -12.94 -25.33
CA GLU A 246 1.40 -13.29 -26.73
C GLU A 246 2.58 -12.49 -27.31
N THR A 247 3.73 -13.15 -27.48
CA THR A 247 4.92 -12.57 -28.11
C THR A 247 4.77 -12.44 -29.63
N ASP A 248 3.67 -12.96 -30.17
CA ASP A 248 3.44 -13.02 -31.60
C ASP A 248 2.78 -11.73 -32.08
N THR A 249 3.55 -10.78 -32.59
CA THR A 249 3.00 -9.55 -33.19
C THR A 249 2.32 -9.79 -34.55
N SER A 250 1.96 -11.03 -34.90
CA SER A 250 1.35 -11.38 -36.18
C SER A 250 0.06 -10.61 -36.46
N TRP A 251 -0.69 -10.18 -35.45
CA TRP A 251 -1.86 -9.30 -35.64
C TRP A 251 -1.49 -7.89 -36.12
N VAL A 252 -0.28 -7.38 -35.82
CA VAL A 252 0.22 -6.09 -36.31
C VAL A 252 0.58 -6.19 -37.79
N ASP A 253 1.12 -7.33 -38.22
CA ASP A 253 1.45 -7.59 -39.63
C ASP A 253 0.20 -7.82 -40.50
N GLU A 254 -0.92 -8.22 -39.91
CA GLU A 254 -2.23 -8.34 -40.59
C GLU A 254 -3.00 -7.01 -40.73
N GLY A 255 -2.43 -5.89 -40.26
CA GLY A 255 -2.96 -4.54 -40.49
C GLY A 255 -4.14 -4.15 -39.60
N HIS A 256 -4.21 -4.73 -38.39
CA HIS A 256 -5.11 -4.31 -37.32
C HIS A 256 -4.47 -3.29 -36.38
#